data_AF-A0A6D2KPR9-F1
#
_entry.id   AF-A0A6D2KPR9-F1
#
_cell.length_a   1.000
_cell.length_b   1.000
_cell.length_c   1.000
_cell.angle_alpha   90.00
_cell.angle_beta   90.00
_cell.angle_gamma   90.00
#
_symmetry.space_group_name_H-M   'P 1'
#
loop_
_entity.id
_entity.type
_entity.pdbx_description
1 polymer ?
#
loop_
_entity_poly.entity_id
_entity_poly.type
_entity_poly.pdbx_seq_one_letter_code
_entity_poly.pdbx_strand_id
1 'polypeptide(L)'
;MIENNYVENGISLANITRDIFSKVIEYCKKHGVVVLNGDGGSTEEELKEWDTNFMNDIDQSTLFMAANYLNIQNLLTLTCLSVADMIKCRTP
;
A
#
# COMPACT_ATOMS: atom_id res chain seq x y z
N MET A 1 -29.17 3.08 -11.88
CA MET A 1 -29.28 3.79 -10.60
C MET A 1 -28.05 3.40 -9.82
N ILE A 2 -27.06 4.28 -9.73
CA ILE A 2 -25.86 4.04 -8.92
C ILE A 2 -26.29 4.44 -7.51
N GLU A 3 -26.49 3.46 -6.63
CA GLU A 3 -26.75 3.70 -5.21
C GLU A 3 -25.48 4.30 -4.60
N ASN A 4 -25.39 5.63 -4.67
CA ASN A 4 -24.49 6.42 -3.86
C ASN A 4 -24.96 6.37 -2.40
N ASN A 5 -24.61 5.29 -1.71
CA ASN A 5 -24.73 5.18 -0.26
C ASN A 5 -23.33 5.18 0.36
N TYR A 6 -22.53 6.19 0.02
CA TYR A 6 -21.13 6.24 0.48
C TYR A 6 -20.73 7.50 1.26
N VAL A 7 -21.54 8.55 1.37
CA VAL A 7 -21.04 9.75 2.10
C VAL A 7 -22.13 10.49 2.85
N GLU A 8 -22.55 9.94 3.99
CA GLU A 8 -23.11 10.78 5.05
C GLU A 8 -22.53 10.46 6.43
N ASN A 9 -21.92 9.28 6.59
CA ASN A 9 -21.14 8.93 7.77
C ASN A 9 -19.81 8.37 7.29
N GLY A 10 -18.76 9.21 7.25
CA GLY A 10 -17.44 8.83 6.76
C GLY A 10 -17.02 7.47 7.33
N ILE A 11 -16.38 6.63 6.51
CA ILE A 11 -15.88 5.33 6.97
C ILE A 11 -15.11 5.56 8.27
N SER A 12 -15.62 4.98 9.36
CA SER A 12 -14.98 5.06 10.66
C SER A 12 -13.80 4.10 10.64
N LEU A 13 -12.67 4.63 10.16
CA LEU A 13 -11.37 3.99 10.16
C LEU A 13 -10.80 3.92 11.59
N ALA A 14 -11.56 3.37 12.53
CA ALA A 14 -11.18 3.33 13.94
C ALA A 14 -9.81 2.64 14.17
N ASN A 15 -9.40 1.78 13.24
CA ASN A 15 -8.13 1.06 13.27
C ASN A 15 -7.07 1.61 12.30
N ILE A 16 -7.40 2.57 11.44
CA ILE A 16 -6.45 3.17 10.49
C ILE A 16 -6.26 4.64 10.86
N THR A 17 -5.07 4.97 11.35
CA THR A 17 -4.73 6.37 11.66
C THR A 17 -4.68 7.19 10.37
N ARG A 18 -4.87 8.51 10.50
CA ARG A 18 -4.77 9.44 9.36
C ARG A 18 -3.44 9.29 8.62
N ASP A 19 -2.38 9.02 9.36
CA ASP A 19 -1.02 8.86 8.81
C ASP A 19 -0.93 7.62 7.92
N ILE A 20 -1.46 6.47 8.36
CA ILE A 20 -1.48 5.24 7.56
C ILE A 20 -2.36 5.43 6.33
N PHE A 21 -3.51 6.07 6.47
CA PHE A 21 -4.38 6.35 5.32
C PHE A 21 -3.68 7.26 4.29
N SER A 22 -2.93 8.27 4.76
CA SER A 22 -2.12 9.13 3.90
C SER A 22 -1.05 8.33 3.14
N LYS A 23 -0.40 7.38 3.82
CA LYS A 23 0.59 6.47 3.21
C LYS A 23 -0.01 5.52 2.18
N VAL A 24 -1.20 4.98 2.42
CA VAL A 24 -1.91 4.18 1.41
C VAL A 24 -2.23 5.01 0.16
N ILE A 25 -2.64 6.26 0.33
CA ILE A 25 -2.87 7.17 -0.79
C ILE A 25 -1.55 7.45 -1.55
N GLU A 26 -0.45 7.66 -0.82
CA GLU A 26 0.89 7.85 -1.40
C GLU A 26 1.29 6.66 -2.27
N TYR A 27 1.13 5.44 -1.74
CA TYR A 27 1.34 4.19 -2.47
C TYR A 27 0.49 4.11 -3.74
N CYS A 28 -0.82 4.34 -3.63
CA CYS A 28 -1.72 4.31 -4.78
C CYS A 28 -1.37 5.34 -5.84
N LYS A 29 -0.86 6.53 -5.46
CA LYS A 29 -0.39 7.53 -6.44
C LYS A 29 0.88 7.07 -7.12
N LYS A 30 1.87 6.57 -6.36
CA LYS A 30 3.14 6.10 -6.91
C LYS A 30 2.93 4.95 -7.89
N HIS A 31 2.11 3.97 -7.55
CA HIS A 31 1.83 2.79 -8.38
C HIS A 31 0.73 3.00 -9.42
N GLY A 32 -0.24 3.90 -9.16
CA GLY A 32 -1.31 4.23 -10.11
C GLY A 32 -0.84 5.09 -11.28
N VAL A 33 0.16 5.97 -11.07
CA VAL A 33 0.78 6.78 -12.13
C VAL A 33 1.55 5.91 -13.13
N VAL A 34 2.14 4.80 -12.67
CA VAL A 34 2.90 3.85 -13.50
C VAL A 34 1.98 3.13 -14.48
N VAL A 35 0.81 2.67 -14.01
CA VAL A 35 -0.19 1.96 -14.84
C VAL A 35 -0.75 2.83 -15.96
N LEU A 36 -0.86 4.15 -15.74
CA LEU A 36 -1.46 5.07 -16.70
C LEU A 36 -0.48 5.60 -17.76
N ASN A 37 0.81 5.70 -17.43
CA ASN A 37 1.76 6.40 -18.30
C ASN A 37 2.63 5.49 -19.17
N GLY A 38 2.75 4.19 -18.89
CA GLY A 38 3.31 3.15 -19.78
C GLY A 38 4.74 3.32 -20.32
N ASP A 39 5.32 4.53 -20.31
CA ASP A 39 6.49 4.90 -21.11
C ASP A 39 7.27 6.10 -20.52
N GLY A 40 7.23 6.34 -19.20
CA GLY A 40 8.02 7.45 -18.65
C GLY A 40 7.92 7.81 -17.17
N GLY A 41 7.42 6.94 -16.30
CA GLY A 41 7.28 7.25 -14.87
C GLY A 41 7.79 6.11 -13.99
N SER A 42 9.04 6.26 -13.51
CA SER A 42 9.82 5.32 -12.69
C SER A 42 10.02 3.91 -13.27
N THR A 43 11.28 3.46 -13.30
CA THR A 43 11.60 2.08 -13.70
C THR A 43 11.11 1.09 -12.65
N GLU A 44 10.94 -0.18 -13.03
CA GLU A 44 10.56 -1.24 -12.09
C GLU A 44 11.55 -1.36 -10.91
N GLU A 45 12.82 -1.04 -11.16
CA GLU A 45 13.88 -1.02 -10.16
C GLU A 45 13.71 0.14 -9.16
N GLU A 46 13.43 1.36 -9.65
CA GLU A 46 13.12 2.51 -8.79
C GLU A 46 11.86 2.26 -7.93
N LEU A 47 10.88 1.55 -8.47
CA LEU A 47 9.68 1.16 -7.72
C LEU A 47 10.00 0.16 -6.63
N LYS A 48 10.81 -0.86 -6.90
CA LYS A 48 11.25 -1.83 -5.88
C LYS A 48 12.03 -1.16 -4.76
N GLU A 49 12.90 -0.20 -5.09
CA GLU A 49 13.66 0.54 -4.08
C GLU A 49 12.74 1.45 -3.25
N TRP A 50 11.80 2.15 -3.91
CA TRP A 50 10.81 2.95 -3.22
C TRP A 50 9.90 2.10 -2.32
N ASP A 51 9.42 0.96 -2.80
CA ASP A 51 8.62 0.01 -2.04
C ASP A 51 9.40 -0.50 -0.82
N THR A 52 10.68 -0.84 -0.98
CA THR A 52 11.53 -1.26 0.14
C THR A 52 11.63 -0.17 1.22
N ASN A 53 11.86 1.08 0.81
CA ASN A 53 11.93 2.20 1.73
C ASN A 53 10.57 2.48 2.41
N PHE A 54 9.49 2.41 1.64
CA PHE A 54 8.12 2.57 2.13
C PHE A 54 7.77 1.53 3.21
N MET A 55 8.21 0.28 3.04
CA MET A 55 7.98 -0.82 3.98
C MET A 55 8.88 -0.79 5.22
N ASN A 56 10.02 -0.09 5.14
CA ASN A 56 10.89 0.17 6.28
C ASN A 56 10.41 1.36 7.13
N ASP A 57 9.80 2.36 6.51
CA ASP A 57 9.32 3.58 7.18
C ASP A 57 7.99 3.37 7.93
N ILE A 58 7.25 2.30 7.62
CA ILE A 58 5.89 2.06 8.13
C ILE A 58 5.81 0.72 8.84
N ASP A 59 5.00 0.65 9.90
CA ASP A 59 4.67 -0.62 10.53
C ASP A 59 3.88 -1.53 9.57
N GLN A 60 4.53 -2.63 9.18
CA GLN A 60 3.98 -3.60 8.21
C GLN A 60 2.69 -4.25 8.71
N SER A 61 2.51 -4.43 10.03
CA SER A 61 1.28 -4.99 10.61
C SER A 61 0.08 -4.07 10.37
N THR A 62 0.26 -2.79 10.67
CA THR A 62 -0.78 -1.77 10.46
C THR A 62 -1.06 -1.55 8.98
N LEU A 63 -0.03 -1.54 8.14
CA LEU A 63 -0.18 -1.43 6.68
C LEU A 63 -0.91 -2.63 6.08
N PHE A 64 -0.63 -3.85 6.53
CA PHE A 64 -1.32 -5.07 6.11
C PHE A 64 -2.82 -5.00 6.45
N MET A 65 -3.17 -4.60 7.68
CA MET A 65 -4.56 -4.41 8.09
C MET A 65 -5.26 -3.35 7.24
N ALA A 66 -4.58 -2.24 6.95
CA ALA A 66 -5.11 -1.17 6.10
C ALA A 66 -5.34 -1.63 4.65
N ALA A 67 -4.37 -2.34 4.06
CA ALA A 67 -4.46 -2.88 2.72
C ALA A 67 -5.60 -3.91 2.59
N ASN A 68 -5.77 -4.77 3.60
CA ASN A 68 -6.86 -5.73 3.68
C ASN A 68 -8.22 -5.03 3.80
N TYR A 69 -8.33 -4.00 4.65
CA TYR A 69 -9.57 -3.26 4.85
C TYR A 69 -10.01 -2.48 3.59
N LEU A 70 -9.05 -1.87 2.89
CA LEU A 70 -9.29 -1.12 1.65
C LEU A 70 -9.30 -2.01 0.40
N ASN A 71 -9.07 -3.31 0.56
CA ASN A 71 -9.01 -4.32 -0.51
C ASN A 71 -8.03 -3.96 -1.65
N ILE A 72 -6.84 -3.48 -1.30
CA ILE A 72 -5.78 -3.12 -2.25
C ILE A 72 -4.83 -4.31 -2.41
N GLN A 73 -5.08 -5.14 -3.43
CA GLN A 73 -4.35 -6.40 -3.63
C GLN A 73 -2.84 -6.20 -3.80
N ASN A 74 -2.39 -5.22 -4.59
CA ASN A 74 -0.96 -4.98 -4.81
C ASN A 74 -0.22 -4.64 -3.52
N LEU A 75 -0.82 -3.79 -2.68
CA LEU A 75 -0.26 -3.40 -1.39
C LEU A 75 -0.24 -4.58 -0.40
N LEU A 76 -1.29 -5.40 -0.41
CA LEU A 76 -1.36 -6.62 0.40
C LEU A 76 -0.26 -7.61 -0.01
N THR A 77 -0.09 -7.85 -1.31
CA THR A 77 0.99 -8.70 -1.83
C THR A 77 2.37 -8.16 -1.45
N LEU A 78 2.59 -6.85 -1.56
CA LEU A 78 3.85 -6.22 -1.15
C LEU A 78 4.14 -6.46 0.34
N THR A 79 3.14 -6.31 1.23
CA THR A 79 3.28 -6.62 2.66
C THR A 79 3.65 -8.07 2.93
N CYS A 80 3.04 -9.01 2.23
CA CYS A 80 3.39 -10.43 2.36
C CYS A 80 4.81 -10.72 1.87
N LEU A 81 5.22 -10.13 0.74
CA LEU A 81 6.55 -10.32 0.17
C LEU A 81 7.64 -9.76 1.08
N SER A 82 7.45 -8.55 1.62
CA SER A 82 8.41 -7.93 2.55
C SER A 82 8.63 -8.78 3.79
N VAL A 83 7.55 -9.30 4.40
CA VAL A 83 7.65 -10.21 5.55
C VAL A 83 8.36 -11.51 5.16
N ALA A 84 8.07 -12.07 3.99
CA ALA A 84 8.72 -13.28 3.50
C ALA A 84 10.22 -13.08 3.27
N ASP A 85 10.63 -11.94 2.70
CA ASP A 85 12.03 -11.59 2.48
C ASP A 85 12.78 -11.38 3.81
N MET A 86 12.15 -10.76 4.82
CA MET A 86 12.72 -10.66 6.16
C MET A 86 12.98 -12.03 6.81
N ILE A 87 12.08 -13.00 6.59
CA ILE A 87 12.25 -14.38 7.07
C ILE A 87 13.36 -15.10 6.28
N LYS A 88 13.44 -14.86 4.97
CA LYS A 88 14.41 -15.49 4.06
C LYS A 88 15.84 -14.98 4.26
N CYS A 89 16.02 -13.69 4.53
CA CYS A 89 17.32 -13.07 4.84
C CYS A 89 17.82 -13.39 6.26
N ARG A 90 16.94 -13.86 7.15
CA ARG A 90 17.37 -14.54 8.39
C ARG A 90 17.68 -16.00 8.06
N THR A 91 18.78 -16.22 7.34
CA THR A 91 19.37 -17.56 7.24
C THR A 91 19.80 -18.00 8.67
N PRO A 92 19.61 -19.27 9.07
CA PRO A 92 19.96 -19.74 10.41
C PRO A 92 21.45 -19.63 10.75
#